data_AF-A0A7Y5BHY3-F1
#
_entry.id   AF-A0A7Y5BHY3-F1
#
_cell.length_a   1.000
_cell.length_b   1.000
_cell.length_c   1.000
_cell.angle_alpha   90.00
_cell.angle_beta   90.00
_cell.angle_gamma   90.00
#
_symmetry.space_group_name_H-M   'P 1'
#
loop_
_entity.id
_entity.type
_entity.pdbx_description
1 polymer ?
#
loop_
_entity_poly.entity_id
_entity_poly.type
_entity_poly.pdbx_seq_one_letter_code
_entity_poly.pdbx_strand_id
1 'polypeptide(L)'
;MNSIKNMNKELDSVAKELLDVQNALNAYKDKKKVSLDANTEAMIFVEKAEKVILRAENKEIKLTEDQIRKIKNNLIKILRSVKG
;
A
#
# COMPACT_ATOMS: atom_id res chain seq x y z
N MET A 1 -20.94 24.68 0.01
CA MET A 1 -19.79 24.59 0.95
C MET A 1 -19.47 23.17 1.43
N ASN A 2 -20.40 22.21 1.41
CA ASN A 2 -20.14 20.85 1.93
C ASN A 2 -19.32 19.95 0.99
N SER A 3 -19.41 20.13 -0.33
CA SER A 3 -18.71 19.28 -1.30
C SER A 3 -17.18 19.42 -1.23
N ILE A 4 -16.66 20.64 -1.03
CA ILE A 4 -15.20 20.87 -0.94
C ILE A 4 -14.61 20.25 0.34
N LYS A 5 -15.31 20.36 1.48
CA LYS A 5 -14.86 19.74 2.74
C LYS A 5 -14.82 18.21 2.65
N ASN A 6 -15.77 17.59 1.94
CA ASN A 6 -15.79 16.15 1.75
C ASN A 6 -14.68 15.67 0.80
N MET A 7 -14.43 16.39 -0.30
CA MET A 7 -13.31 16.10 -1.20
C MET A 7 -11.96 16.18 -0.48
N ASN A 8 -11.75 17.17 0.39
CA ASN A 8 -10.52 17.27 1.16
C ASN A 8 -10.33 16.08 2.12
N LYS A 9 -11.40 15.63 2.79
CA LYS A 9 -11.35 14.45 3.67
C LYS A 9 -11.03 13.16 2.90
N GLU A 10 -11.61 13.00 1.70
CA GLU A 10 -11.30 11.86 0.83
C GLU A 10 -9.84 11.89 0.37
N LEU A 11 -9.33 13.06 -0.05
CA LEU A 11 -7.93 13.23 -0.42
C LEU A 11 -6.97 12.92 0.74
N ASP A 12 -7.29 13.38 1.95
CA ASP A 12 -6.49 13.11 3.15
C ASP A 12 -6.50 11.61 3.50
N SER A 13 -7.64 10.93 3.35
CA SER A 13 -7.74 9.49 3.56
C SER A 13 -6.90 8.72 2.55
N VAL A 14 -7.02 9.04 1.27
CA VAL A 14 -6.24 8.40 0.20
C VAL A 14 -4.74 8.63 0.40
N ALA A 15 -4.34 9.86 0.74
CA ALA A 15 -2.95 10.20 1.02
C ALA A 15 -2.40 9.39 2.20
N LYS A 16 -3.17 9.25 3.28
CA LYS A 16 -2.78 8.43 4.45
C LYS A 16 -2.61 6.97 4.08
N GLU A 17 -3.51 6.41 3.29
CA GLU A 17 -3.44 5.00 2.87
C GLU A 17 -2.24 4.71 1.97
N LEU A 18 -1.95 5.61 1.02
CA LEU A 18 -0.75 5.49 0.18
C LEU A 18 0.53 5.65 1.00
N LEU A 19 0.55 6.57 1.96
CA LEU A 19 1.67 6.76 2.87
C LEU A 19 1.91 5.50 3.74
N ASP A 20 0.85 4.90 4.26
CA ASP A 20 0.92 3.67 5.04
C ASP A 20 1.51 2.50 4.22
N VAL A 21 1.06 2.33 2.97
CA VAL A 21 1.61 1.32 2.05
C VAL A 21 3.08 1.60 1.76
N GLN A 22 3.44 2.88 1.52
CA GLN A 22 4.82 3.28 1.24
C GLN A 22 5.74 3.05 2.45
N ASN A 23 5.27 3.33 3.67
CA ASN A 23 6.01 3.11 4.90
C ASN A 23 6.26 1.61 5.15
N ALA A 24 5.24 0.76 4.94
CA ALA A 24 5.41 -0.68 5.05
C ALA A 24 6.40 -1.24 4.01
N LEU A 25 6.36 -0.71 2.79
CA LEU A 25 7.33 -1.08 1.74
C LEU A 25 8.77 -0.69 2.12
N ASN A 26 8.94 0.50 2.71
CA ASN A 26 10.24 0.97 3.17
C ASN A 26 10.76 0.11 4.32
N ALA A 27 9.92 -0.18 5.32
CA ALA A 27 10.27 -1.05 6.43
C ALA A 27 10.75 -2.43 5.96
N TYR A 28 10.04 -3.06 5.02
CA TYR A 28 10.46 -4.33 4.40
C TYR A 28 11.83 -4.20 3.72
N LYS A 29 12.03 -3.16 2.91
CA LYS A 29 13.31 -2.94 2.21
C LYS A 29 14.47 -2.74 3.17
N ASP A 30 14.26 -1.98 4.24
CA ASP A 30 15.30 -1.66 5.20
C ASP A 30 15.67 -2.88 6.05
N LYS A 31 14.68 -3.67 6.49
CA LYS A 31 14.92 -4.96 7.15
C LYS A 31 15.71 -5.94 6.27
N LYS A 32 15.33 -6.06 4.99
CA LYS A 32 16.00 -6.96 4.04
C LYS A 32 17.47 -6.58 3.79
N LYS A 33 17.82 -5.29 3.79
CA LYS A 33 19.21 -4.83 3.65
C LYS A 33 20.09 -5.26 4.83
N VAL A 34 19.51 -5.46 6.00
CA VAL A 34 20.23 -5.79 7.25
C VAL A 34 20.30 -7.32 7.49
N SER A 35 19.92 -8.14 6.49
CA SER A 35 19.95 -9.62 6.55
C SER A 35 19.05 -10.28 7.61
N LEU A 36 18.13 -9.52 8.22
CA LEU A 36 17.17 -10.06 9.17
C LEU A 36 15.99 -10.69 8.44
N ASP A 37 15.37 -11.68 9.08
CA ASP A 37 14.05 -12.18 8.69
C ASP A 37 13.08 -10.99 8.57
N ALA A 38 12.71 -10.71 7.32
CA ALA A 38 11.83 -9.61 6.92
C ALA A 38 10.40 -10.10 6.65
N ASN A 39 10.08 -11.35 7.03
CA ASN A 39 8.76 -11.95 6.80
C ASN A 39 7.65 -11.16 7.48
N THR A 40 7.86 -10.68 8.70
CA THR A 40 6.87 -9.86 9.41
C THR A 40 6.56 -8.57 8.63
N GLU A 41 7.59 -7.84 8.20
CA GLU A 41 7.41 -6.60 7.44
C GLU A 41 6.82 -6.85 6.05
N ALA A 42 7.18 -7.98 5.43
CA ALA A 42 6.58 -8.42 4.18
C ALA A 42 5.07 -8.67 4.33
N MET A 43 4.64 -9.35 5.39
CA MET A 43 3.23 -9.59 5.67
C MET A 43 2.45 -8.30 5.94
N ILE A 44 3.04 -7.36 6.69
CA ILE A 44 2.43 -6.04 6.93
C ILE A 44 2.25 -5.26 5.61
N PHE A 45 3.24 -5.31 4.72
CA PHE A 45 3.10 -4.69 3.40
C PHE A 45 2.00 -5.37 2.58
N VAL A 46 1.95 -6.70 2.55
CA VAL A 46 0.94 -7.48 1.83
C VAL A 46 -0.46 -7.08 2.28
N GLU A 47 -0.72 -7.10 3.59
CA GLU A 47 -2.03 -6.75 4.16
C GLU A 47 -2.46 -5.33 3.77
N LYS A 48 -1.58 -4.34 3.93
CA LYS A 48 -1.89 -2.94 3.59
C LYS A 48 -2.11 -2.76 2.09
N ALA A 49 -1.29 -3.40 1.26
CA ALA A 49 -1.40 -3.31 -0.19
C ALA A 49 -2.71 -3.94 -0.69
N GLU A 50 -3.07 -5.12 -0.19
CA GLU A 50 -4.33 -5.81 -0.53
C GLU A 50 -5.54 -4.99 -0.10
N LYS A 51 -5.53 -4.42 1.12
CA LYS A 51 -6.60 -3.55 1.61
C LYS A 51 -6.80 -2.33 0.70
N VAL A 52 -5.72 -1.64 0.34
CA VAL A 52 -5.80 -0.44 -0.52
C VAL A 52 -6.29 -0.80 -1.93
N ILE A 53 -5.83 -1.92 -2.49
CA ILE A 53 -6.31 -2.42 -3.79
C ILE A 53 -7.81 -2.73 -3.74
N LEU A 54 -8.26 -3.50 -2.74
CA LEU A 54 -9.66 -3.88 -2.59
C LEU A 54 -10.57 -2.65 -2.48
N ARG A 55 -10.17 -1.67 -1.67
CA ARG A 55 -10.93 -0.42 -1.51
C ARG A 55 -10.98 0.39 -2.81
N ALA A 56 -9.91 0.39 -3.60
CA ALA A 56 -9.91 1.04 -4.91
C ALA A 56 -10.82 0.31 -5.91
N GLU A 57 -10.82 -1.03 -5.90
CA GLU A 57 -11.69 -1.87 -6.74
C GLU A 57 -13.17 -1.70 -6.36
N ASN A 58 -13.47 -1.54 -5.07
CA ASN A 58 -14.81 -1.23 -4.55
C ASN A 58 -15.23 0.24 -4.78
N LYS A 59 -14.39 1.07 -5.39
CA LYS A 59 -14.61 2.52 -5.59
C LYS A 59 -14.77 3.32 -4.30
N GLU A 60 -14.29 2.78 -3.17
CA GLU A 60 -14.27 3.48 -1.87
C GLU A 60 -13.17 4.55 -1.83
N ILE A 61 -12.11 4.34 -2.60
CA ILE A 61 -11.02 5.30 -2.80
C ILE A 61 -10.71 5.43 -4.29
N LYS A 62 -10.27 6.63 -4.69
CA LYS A 62 -9.84 6.89 -6.07
C LYS A 62 -8.33 6.86 -6.16
N LEU A 63 -7.80 5.81 -6.77
CA LEU A 63 -6.39 5.71 -7.15
C LEU A 63 -6.25 5.87 -8.66
N THR A 64 -5.12 6.41 -9.10
CA THR A 64 -4.76 6.38 -10.51
C THR A 64 -4.33 4.97 -10.92
N GLU A 65 -4.47 4.65 -12.21
CA GLU A 65 -4.01 3.37 -12.74
C GLU A 65 -2.53 3.11 -12.48
N ASP A 66 -1.70 4.16 -12.53
CA ASP A 66 -0.26 4.05 -12.23
C ASP A 66 0.00 3.71 -10.76
N GLN A 67 -0.76 4.29 -9.82
CA GLN A 67 -0.67 3.97 -8.40
C GLN A 67 -1.03 2.49 -8.15
N ILE A 68 -2.15 2.04 -8.71
CA ILE A 68 -2.60 0.64 -8.60
C ILE A 68 -1.54 -0.31 -9.16
N ARG A 69 -1.02 -0.01 -10.36
CA ARG A 69 0.02 -0.79 -11.03
C ARG A 69 1.29 -0.90 -10.18
N LYS A 70 1.75 0.20 -9.59
CA LYS A 70 2.94 0.22 -8.70
C LYS A 70 2.73 -0.63 -7.44
N ILE A 71 1.57 -0.55 -6.80
CA ILE A 71 1.26 -1.35 -5.61
C ILE A 71 1.22 -2.84 -5.97
N LYS A 72 0.48 -3.22 -7.02
CA LYS A 72 0.39 -4.62 -7.50
C LYS A 72 1.76 -5.21 -7.86
N ASN A 73 2.62 -4.43 -8.52
CA ASN A 73 3.97 -4.88 -8.87
C ASN A 73 4.86 -5.16 -7.66
N ASN A 74 4.79 -4.33 -6.61
CA ASN A 74 5.55 -4.58 -5.37
C ASN A 74 4.97 -5.78 -4.60
N LEU A 75 3.65 -5.92 -4.57
CA LEU A 75 2.96 -7.06 -3.96
C LEU A 75 3.43 -8.39 -4.57
N ILE A 76 3.42 -8.50 -5.90
CA ILE A 76 3.89 -9.72 -6.59
C ILE A 76 5.34 -10.04 -6.25
N LYS A 77 6.23 -9.03 -6.25
CA LYS A 77 7.66 -9.23 -5.93
C LYS A 77 7.86 -9.73 -4.50
N ILE A 78 7.14 -9.15 -3.54
CA ILE A 78 7.27 -9.50 -2.12
C ILE A 78 6.66 -10.87 -1.86
N LEU A 79 5.48 -11.19 -2.38
CA LEU A 79 4.87 -12.52 -2.26
C LEU A 79 5.77 -13.63 -2.81
N ARG A 80 6.44 -13.40 -3.94
CA ARG A 80 7.43 -14.34 -4.48
C ARG A 80 8.64 -14.54 -3.56
N SER A 81 9.02 -13.52 -2.80
CA SER A 81 10.15 -13.60 -1.87
C SER A 81 9.82 -14.24 -0.53
N VAL A 82 8.52 -14.34 -0.17
CA VAL A 82 8.05 -14.94 1.09
C VAL A 82 7.58 -16.38 0.89
N LYS A 83 7.05 -16.70 -0.30
CA LYS A 83 6.61 -18.06 -0.66
C LYS A 83 7.72 -18.93 -1.29
N GLY A 84 8.89 -18.34 -1.52
CA GLY A 84 10.04 -18.97 -2.17
C GLY A 84 11.09 -19.43 -1.18
#